data_AF-A0A2L2X159-F1
#
_entry.id   AF-A0A2L2X159-F1
#
_cell.length_a   1.000
_cell.length_b   1.000
_cell.length_c   1.000
_cell.angle_alpha   90.00
_cell.angle_beta   90.00
_cell.angle_gamma   90.00
#
_symmetry.space_group_name_H-M   'P 1'
#
loop_
_entity.id
_entity.type
_entity.pdbx_description
1 polymer ?
#
loop_
_entity_poly.entity_id
_entity_poly.type
_entity_poly.pdbx_seq_one_letter_code
_entity_poly.pdbx_strand_id
1 'polypeptide(L)'
;MERFDSLALLRRGVTGLSDALRRMGGTLVRDYGGAGGLKTVSVRGLGAAHTAVSYDGLPVSADRSGQVDLSRFSSQTLSALTLAVADAPVGQTGGNIWMQPEGSYL
;
A
#
# COMPACT_ATOMS: atom_id res chain seq x y z
N MET A 1 -0.36 -10.01 -10.65
CA MET A 1 0.55 -9.08 -9.94
C MET A 1 0.53 -7.77 -10.71
N GLU A 2 0.24 -6.67 -10.05
CA GLU A 2 0.15 -5.33 -10.65
C GLU A 2 1.27 -4.46 -10.08
N ARG A 3 1.90 -3.61 -10.91
CA ARG A 3 3.01 -2.75 -10.50
C ARG A 3 2.91 -1.39 -11.19
N PHE A 4 3.12 -0.33 -10.44
CA PHE A 4 3.31 1.04 -10.93
C PHE A 4 4.72 1.51 -10.56
N ASP A 5 5.51 1.85 -11.57
CA ASP A 5 6.79 2.56 -11.44
C ASP A 5 6.58 4.08 -11.32
N SER A 6 7.64 4.81 -10.98
CA SER A 6 7.60 6.27 -10.77
C SER A 6 7.07 7.04 -11.98
N LEU A 7 7.42 6.64 -13.22
CA LEU A 7 6.85 7.25 -14.42
C LEU A 7 5.36 6.97 -14.56
N ALA A 8 4.92 5.73 -14.30
CA ALA A 8 3.51 5.38 -14.30
C ALA A 8 2.70 6.15 -13.25
N LEU A 9 3.26 6.36 -12.05
CA LEU A 9 2.65 7.15 -10.99
C LEU A 9 2.53 8.63 -11.39
N LEU A 10 3.61 9.22 -11.94
CA LEU A 10 3.62 10.59 -12.42
C LEU A 10 2.61 10.83 -13.54
N ARG A 11 2.55 9.94 -14.53
CA ARG A 11 1.61 10.04 -15.67
C ARG A 11 0.15 9.95 -15.25
N ARG A 12 -0.13 9.28 -14.13
CA ARG A 12 -1.47 9.18 -13.54
C ARG A 12 -1.83 10.37 -12.65
N GLY A 13 -0.92 11.33 -12.47
CA GLY A 13 -1.11 12.46 -11.56
C GLY A 13 -1.26 12.00 -10.11
N VAL A 14 -0.56 10.93 -9.73
CA VAL A 14 -0.59 10.42 -8.36
C VAL A 14 0.11 11.42 -7.45
N THR A 15 -0.58 11.87 -6.40
CA THR A 15 -0.04 12.86 -5.44
C THR A 15 0.33 12.27 -4.09
N GLY A 16 -0.06 11.02 -3.82
CA GLY A 16 0.06 10.37 -2.52
C GLY A 16 0.05 8.85 -2.62
N LEU A 17 0.54 8.15 -1.59
CA LEU A 17 0.52 6.69 -1.57
C LEU A 17 -0.91 6.14 -1.58
N SER A 18 -1.80 6.77 -0.81
CA SER A 18 -3.23 6.46 -0.78
C SER A 18 -3.89 6.64 -2.15
N ASP A 19 -3.44 7.63 -2.90
CA ASP A 19 -3.94 7.97 -4.24
C ASP A 19 -3.40 7.00 -5.30
N ALA A 20 -2.16 6.52 -5.14
CA ALA A 20 -1.58 5.43 -5.93
C ALA A 20 -2.36 4.12 -5.72
N LEU A 21 -2.57 3.75 -4.46
CA LEU A 21 -3.26 2.53 -4.07
C LEU A 21 -4.69 2.52 -4.61
N ARG A 22 -5.45 3.61 -4.47
CA ARG A 22 -6.82 3.74 -5.02
C ARG A 22 -6.93 3.46 -6.52
N ARG A 23 -5.84 3.64 -7.28
CA ARG A 23 -5.80 3.35 -8.72
C ARG A 23 -5.41 1.90 -9.02
N MET A 24 -4.97 1.12 -8.04
CA MET A 24 -4.68 -0.30 -8.19
C MET A 24 -5.94 -1.16 -8.04
N GLY A 25 -6.09 -2.09 -8.95
CA GLY A 25 -7.27 -2.95 -9.05
C GLY A 25 -7.47 -3.80 -7.79
N GLY A 26 -8.66 -3.73 -7.20
CA GLY A 26 -9.01 -4.56 -6.04
C GLY A 26 -8.40 -4.08 -4.73
N THR A 27 -7.91 -2.85 -4.63
CA THR A 27 -7.62 -2.23 -3.32
C THR A 27 -8.78 -1.36 -2.86
N LEU A 28 -8.89 -1.17 -1.54
CA LEU A 28 -9.82 -0.24 -0.92
C LEU A 28 -9.07 0.56 0.14
N VAL A 29 -8.97 1.88 -0.09
CA VAL A 29 -8.33 2.82 0.82
C VAL A 29 -9.36 3.62 1.59
N ARG A 30 -9.32 3.53 2.92
CA ARG A 30 -10.17 4.32 3.84
C ARG A 30 -9.38 5.47 4.45
N ASP A 31 -10.04 6.60 4.61
CA ASP A 31 -9.46 7.86 5.09
C ASP A 31 -10.30 8.38 6.26
N TYR A 32 -9.71 8.35 7.46
CA TYR A 32 -10.36 8.64 8.73
C TYR A 32 -9.84 9.95 9.33
N GLY A 33 -9.99 11.05 8.59
CA GLY A 33 -9.64 12.39 9.11
C GLY A 33 -9.02 13.35 8.10
N GLY A 34 -8.91 12.99 6.82
CA GLY A 34 -8.45 13.92 5.78
C GLY A 34 -6.93 14.12 5.81
N ALA A 35 -6.45 15.35 5.61
CA ALA A 35 -5.02 15.64 5.62
C ALA A 35 -4.46 15.48 7.04
N GLY A 36 -3.67 14.42 7.27
CA GLY A 36 -3.12 14.06 8.59
C GLY A 36 -3.97 13.06 9.39
N GLY A 37 -5.11 12.63 8.87
CA GLY A 37 -5.92 11.55 9.46
C GLY A 37 -5.37 10.16 9.14
N LEU A 38 -5.80 9.16 9.92
CA LEU A 38 -5.46 7.75 9.70
C LEU A 38 -5.93 7.31 8.30
N LYS A 39 -5.04 6.68 7.55
CA LYS A 39 -5.37 6.11 6.23
C LYS A 39 -5.04 4.63 6.23
N THR A 40 -5.99 3.79 5.82
CA THR A 40 -5.82 2.33 5.85
C THR A 40 -6.12 1.73 4.49
N VAL A 41 -5.53 0.57 4.18
CA VAL A 41 -5.73 -0.15 2.91
C VAL A 41 -6.14 -1.59 3.17
N SER A 42 -7.02 -2.10 2.30
CA SER A 42 -7.40 -3.50 2.22
C SER A 42 -7.39 -3.97 0.78
N VAL A 43 -7.18 -5.27 0.56
CA VAL A 43 -7.19 -5.90 -0.78
C VAL A 43 -8.35 -6.88 -0.88
N ARG A 44 -9.10 -6.81 -1.99
CA ARG A 44 -10.23 -7.67 -2.38
C ARG A 44 -11.31 -7.87 -1.31
N GLY A 45 -11.55 -6.86 -0.47
CA GLY A 45 -12.59 -6.92 0.55
C GLY A 45 -12.27 -7.82 1.75
N LEU A 46 -11.05 -8.36 1.84
CA LEU A 46 -10.60 -9.21 2.95
C LEU A 46 -10.34 -8.43 4.25
N GLY A 47 -10.55 -7.12 4.26
CA GLY A 47 -10.24 -6.26 5.39
C GLY A 47 -8.76 -5.90 5.48
N ALA A 48 -8.45 -4.79 6.14
CA ALA A 48 -7.09 -4.26 6.24
C ALA A 48 -6.17 -5.16 7.09
N ALA A 49 -6.72 -5.87 8.07
CA ALA A 49 -6.05 -6.89 8.88
C ALA A 49 -5.46 -8.05 8.08
N HIS A 50 -5.96 -8.28 6.86
CA HIS A 50 -5.50 -9.34 5.97
C HIS A 50 -4.72 -8.78 4.78
N THR A 51 -4.19 -7.56 4.90
CA THR A 51 -3.32 -6.93 3.89
C THR A 51 -1.95 -6.64 4.49
N ALA A 52 -0.92 -7.30 3.98
CA ALA A 52 0.46 -7.09 4.44
C ALA A 52 1.06 -5.99 3.59
N VAL A 53 1.78 -5.10 4.26
CA VAL A 53 2.50 -4.02 3.62
C VAL A 53 3.97 -4.20 3.93
N SER A 54 4.83 -4.03 2.93
CA SER A 54 6.27 -4.02 3.11
C SER A 54 6.87 -2.80 2.41
N TYR A 55 7.82 -2.15 3.08
CA TYR A 55 8.53 -0.98 2.59
C TYR A 55 10.02 -1.31 2.54
N ASP A 56 10.63 -1.21 1.37
CA ASP A 56 12.04 -1.57 1.13
C ASP A 56 12.40 -2.99 1.60
N GLY A 57 11.47 -3.93 1.43
CA GLY A 57 11.61 -5.31 1.89
C GLY A 57 11.35 -5.54 3.39
N LEU A 58 11.18 -4.47 4.18
CA LEU A 58 10.84 -4.57 5.60
C LEU A 58 9.32 -4.60 5.79
N PRO A 59 8.78 -5.51 6.62
CA PRO A 59 7.36 -5.52 6.92
C PRO A 59 6.97 -4.26 7.70
N VAL A 60 5.87 -3.63 7.28
CA VAL A 60 5.29 -2.50 7.98
C VAL A 60 4.32 -3.02 9.03
N SER A 61 4.53 -2.64 10.28
CA SER A 61 3.66 -3.04 11.38
C SER A 61 2.26 -2.44 11.24
N ALA A 62 1.26 -3.29 11.39
CA ALA A 62 -0.11 -2.87 11.62
C ALA A 62 -0.31 -2.39 13.07
N ASP A 63 -1.34 -1.58 13.29
CA ASP A 63 -1.81 -1.23 14.62
C ASP A 63 -2.52 -2.42 15.31
N ARG A 64 -3.02 -2.21 16.53
CA ARG A 64 -3.75 -3.24 17.30
C ARG A 64 -5.04 -3.73 16.63
N SER A 65 -5.56 -3.00 15.65
CA SER A 65 -6.73 -3.38 14.85
C SER A 65 -6.37 -4.11 13.56
N GLY A 66 -5.08 -4.39 13.32
CA GLY A 66 -4.58 -5.02 12.11
C GLY A 66 -4.47 -4.06 10.93
N GLN A 67 -4.64 -2.76 11.13
CA GLN A 67 -4.61 -1.80 10.04
C GLN A 67 -3.22 -1.19 9.89
N VAL A 68 -2.75 -1.11 8.64
CA VAL A 68 -1.53 -0.35 8.33
C VAL A 68 -1.90 1.11 8.15
N ASP A 69 -1.25 1.97 8.95
CA ASP A 69 -1.38 3.42 8.85
C ASP A 69 -0.50 3.97 7.72
N LEU A 70 -1.15 4.23 6.57
CA LEU A 70 -0.53 4.80 5.39
C LEU A 70 -0.14 6.27 5.57
N SER A 71 -0.68 6.98 6.57
CA SER A 71 -0.34 8.39 6.80
C SER A 71 1.14 8.57 7.15
N ARG A 72 1.80 7.49 7.58
CA ARG A 72 3.22 7.45 7.93
C ARG A 72 4.15 7.39 6.71
N PHE A 73 3.63 7.22 5.51
CA PHE A 73 4.42 7.03 4.28
C PHE A 73 4.11 8.11 3.25
N SER A 74 5.15 8.75 2.72
CA SER A 74 5.04 9.69 1.61
C SER A 74 5.29 8.97 0.28
N SER A 75 4.48 9.25 -0.75
CA SER A 75 4.73 8.75 -2.10
C SER A 75 5.86 9.50 -2.82
N GLN A 76 6.28 10.66 -2.32
CA GLN A 76 7.34 11.45 -2.95
C GLN A 76 8.70 10.76 -2.92
N THR A 77 8.82 9.70 -2.11
CA THR A 77 10.06 8.92 -1.97
C THR A 77 9.89 7.52 -2.56
N LEU A 78 8.83 7.21 -3.31
CA LEU A 78 8.61 5.86 -3.87
C LEU A 78 8.99 5.76 -5.35
N SER A 79 9.84 4.78 -5.68
CA SER A 79 10.23 4.43 -7.05
C SER A 79 9.27 3.46 -7.70
N ALA A 80 8.67 2.57 -6.91
CA ALA A 80 7.64 1.67 -7.38
C ALA A 80 6.69 1.22 -6.27
N LEU A 81 5.48 0.89 -6.68
CA LEU A 81 4.44 0.28 -5.87
C LEU A 81 3.97 -1.00 -6.56
N THR A 82 3.97 -2.11 -5.83
CA THR A 82 3.57 -3.43 -6.35
C THR A 82 2.47 -4.02 -5.50
N LEU A 83 1.42 -4.53 -6.13
CA LEU A 83 0.33 -5.27 -5.53
C LEU A 83 0.36 -6.71 -6.04
N ALA A 84 0.47 -7.67 -5.13
CA ALA A 84 0.15 -9.06 -5.43
C ALA A 84 -0.99 -9.53 -4.54
N VAL A 85 -1.96 -10.19 -5.15
CA VAL A 85 -2.96 -10.95 -4.42
C VAL A 85 -2.41 -12.36 -4.31
N ALA A 86 -2.08 -12.78 -3.09
CA ALA A 86 -1.75 -14.17 -2.81
C ALA A 86 -3.05 -14.91 -2.49
N ASP A 87 -3.22 -16.11 -3.04
CA ASP A 87 -4.17 -17.07 -2.50
C ASP A 87 -3.55 -17.61 -1.20
N ALA A 88 -3.76 -16.88 -0.11
CA ALA A 88 -3.26 -17.28 1.19
C ALA A 88 -4.34 -18.11 1.90
N PRO A 89 -3.97 -19.24 2.54
CA PRO A 89 -4.92 -20.06 3.29
C PRO A 89 -5.59 -19.23 4.40
N VAL A 90 -6.84 -19.55 4.71
CA VAL A 90 -7.66 -18.90 5.76
C VAL A 90 -6.81 -18.68 7.02
N GLY A 91 -6.53 -17.41 7.34
CA GLY A 91 -5.70 -17.00 8.48
C GLY A 91 -4.38 -16.30 8.11
N GLN A 92 -3.95 -16.33 6.85
CA GLN A 92 -2.84 -15.53 6.34
C GLN A 92 -3.31 -14.53 5.27
N THR A 93 -2.69 -13.36 5.30
CA THR A 93 -2.87 -12.19 4.45
C THR A 93 -3.28 -12.49 3.00
N GLY A 94 -4.48 -12.08 2.56
CA GLY A 94 -4.95 -12.31 1.18
C GLY A 94 -4.55 -11.24 0.17
N GLY A 95 -3.73 -10.24 0.55
CA GLY A 95 -3.12 -9.31 -0.39
C GLY A 95 -1.85 -8.66 0.18
N ASN A 96 -0.82 -8.55 -0.65
CA ASN A 96 0.47 -8.00 -0.28
C ASN A 96 0.78 -6.75 -1.11
N ILE A 97 1.22 -5.70 -0.43
CA ILE A 97 1.66 -4.43 -1.04
C ILE A 97 3.14 -4.25 -0.75
N TRP A 98 3.95 -4.15 -1.79
CA TRP A 98 5.36 -3.79 -1.68
C TRP A 98 5.60 -2.37 -2.18
N MET A 99 6.27 -1.58 -1.34
CA MET A 99 6.68 -0.22 -1.60
C MET A 99 8.21 -0.21 -1.75
N GLN A 100 8.70 0.31 -2.87
CA GLN A 100 10.12 0.46 -3.14
C GLN A 100 10.45 1.96 -3.12
N PRO A 101 11.37 2.43 -2.25
CA PRO A 101 11.76 3.82 -2.26
C PRO A 101 12.65 4.18 -3.46
N GLU A 102 12.64 5.46 -3.84
CA GLU A 102 13.65 6.07 -4.71
C GLU A 102 15.01 6.02 -4.00
N GLY A 103 15.97 5.31 -4.59
CA GLY A 103 17.36 5.30 -4.09
C GLY A 103 17.77 4.14 -3.18
N SER A 104 17.20 2.93 -3.31
CA SER A 104 17.82 1.73 -2.72
C SER A 104 19.05 1.31 -3.54
N TYR A 105 20.14 2.07 -3.43
CA TYR A 105 21.46 1.71 -3.95
C TYR A 105 22.37 1.34 -2.77
N LEU A 106 22.63 0.04 -2.63
CA LEU A 106 23.97 -0.44 -2.31
C LEU A 106 24.65 -0.79 -3.63
#